data_AF-A0A2B4RP66-F1
#
_entry.id   AF-A0A2B4RP66-F1
#
_cell.length_a   1.000
_cell.length_b   1.000
_cell.length_c   1.000
_cell.angle_alpha   90.00
_cell.angle_beta   90.00
_cell.angle_gamma   90.00
#
_symmetry.space_group_name_H-M   'P 1'
#
loop_
_entity.id
_entity.type
_entity.pdbx_description
1 polymer ?
#
loop_
_entity_poly.entity_id
_entity_poly.type
_entity_poly.pdbx_seq_one_letter_code
_entity_poly.pdbx_strand_id
1 'polypeptide(L)'
;MSDFMTTVLGEENSQKDRVAATEFKRPSCHIFFDKFRFCRSSWNQFHRYYIYGSMQDCAIYFQAFRSCMSYTFTKSPEAKAIMQEALEMDEIKFTSSSVWERREKPSEHWNHDRS
;
A
#
# COMPACT_ATOMS: atom_id res chain seq x y z
N MET A 1 39.50 26.85 14.71
CA MET A 1 39.54 25.65 13.86
C MET A 1 38.65 24.52 14.36
N SER A 2 38.40 24.39 15.68
CA SER A 2 37.55 23.32 16.24
C SER A 2 36.05 23.48 15.91
N ASP A 3 35.51 24.70 15.93
CA ASP A 3 34.07 24.95 15.78
C ASP A 3 33.55 24.71 14.35
N PHE A 4 34.44 24.87 13.35
CA PHE A 4 34.14 24.59 11.95
C PHE A 4 33.98 23.09 11.69
N MET A 5 34.87 22.26 12.26
CA MET A 5 34.77 20.80 12.14
C MET A 5 33.51 20.24 12.83
N THR A 6 33.12 20.79 13.98
CA THR A 6 31.90 20.37 14.69
C THR A 6 30.62 20.68 13.89
N THR A 7 30.60 21.82 13.18
CA THR A 7 29.47 22.22 12.34
C THR A 7 29.35 21.30 11.11
N VAL A 8 30.48 20.99 10.46
CA VAL A 8 30.53 20.10 9.28
C VAL A 8 30.08 18.67 9.63
N LEU A 9 30.52 18.12 10.77
CA LEU A 9 30.09 16.78 11.23
C LEU A 9 28.61 16.73 11.62
N GLY A 10 28.05 17.84 12.11
CA GLY A 10 26.62 17.97 12.39
C GLY A 10 25.76 17.99 11.13
N GLU A 11 26.20 18.71 10.09
CA GLU A 11 25.53 18.76 8.79
C GLU A 11 25.61 17.40 8.06
N GLU A 12 26.76 16.72 8.12
CA GLU A 12 26.95 15.40 7.49
C GLU A 12 26.05 14.31 8.12
N ASN A 13 25.91 14.32 9.45
CA ASN A 13 25.02 13.39 10.15
C ASN A 13 23.54 13.67 9.84
N SER A 14 23.12 14.93 9.82
CA SER A 14 21.74 15.30 9.46
C SER A 14 21.41 14.95 8.00
N GLN A 15 22.38 15.11 7.09
CA GLN A 15 22.25 14.71 5.69
C GLN A 15 22.15 13.18 5.57
N LYS A 16 22.97 12.43 6.31
CA LYS A 16 22.99 10.97 6.32
C LYS A 16 21.68 10.37 6.84
N ASP A 17 21.09 10.96 7.87
CA ASP A 17 19.79 10.52 8.41
C ASP A 17 18.63 10.79 7.43
N ARG A 18 18.68 11.90 6.68
CA ARG A 18 17.70 12.21 5.62
C ARG A 18 17.84 11.31 4.40
N VAL A 19 19.06 10.92 4.06
CA VAL A 19 19.34 9.96 2.98
C VAL A 19 18.94 8.55 3.40
N ALA A 20 19.15 8.16 4.66
CA ALA A 20 18.69 6.88 5.20
C ALA A 20 17.15 6.78 5.25
N ALA A 21 16.45 7.87 5.57
CA ALA A 21 14.98 7.91 5.54
C ALA A 21 14.39 7.88 4.11
N THR A 22 15.19 8.18 3.09
CA THR A 22 14.78 8.13 1.66
C THR A 22 15.28 6.89 0.92
N GLU A 23 15.99 6.00 1.61
CA GLU A 23 16.48 4.76 1.02
C GLU A 23 15.32 3.78 0.79
N PHE A 24 14.96 3.59 -0.48
CA PHE A 24 13.91 2.66 -0.88
C PHE A 24 14.32 1.23 -0.56
N LYS A 25 13.77 0.69 0.52
CA LYS A 25 13.88 -0.72 0.85
C LYS A 25 12.94 -1.53 -0.03
N ARG A 26 13.51 -2.29 -0.97
CA ARG A 26 12.75 -3.16 -1.87
C ARG A 26 11.95 -4.22 -1.05
N PRO A 27 10.63 -4.35 -1.28
CA PRO A 27 9.84 -5.44 -0.70
C PRO A 27 10.28 -6.82 -1.18
N SER A 28 9.84 -7.88 -0.50
CA SER A 28 10.00 -9.24 -0.99
C SER A 28 9.12 -9.48 -2.22
N CYS A 29 9.67 -10.08 -3.28
CA CYS A 29 8.91 -10.27 -4.52
C CYS A 29 7.69 -11.19 -4.35
N HIS A 30 7.70 -12.11 -3.38
CA HIS A 30 6.54 -12.97 -3.12
C HIS A 30 5.29 -12.16 -2.75
N ILE A 31 5.45 -10.97 -2.16
CA ILE A 31 4.34 -10.08 -1.80
C ILE A 31 3.54 -9.71 -3.05
N PHE A 32 4.22 -9.35 -4.15
CA PHE A 32 3.55 -9.01 -5.40
C PHE A 32 2.90 -10.24 -6.07
N PHE A 33 3.53 -11.40 -5.95
CA PHE A 33 2.95 -12.65 -6.44
C PHE A 33 1.67 -13.03 -5.67
N ASP A 34 1.69 -12.92 -4.35
CA ASP A 34 0.53 -13.19 -3.51
C ASP A 34 -0.61 -12.20 -3.79
N LYS A 35 -0.29 -10.90 -3.96
CA LYS A 35 -1.27 -9.89 -4.40
C LYS A 35 -1.87 -10.24 -5.76
N PHE A 36 -1.05 -10.63 -6.73
CA PHE A 36 -1.54 -11.07 -8.03
C PHE A 36 -2.46 -12.29 -7.92
N ARG A 37 -2.07 -13.31 -7.14
CA ARG A 37 -2.86 -14.53 -6.92
C ARG A 37 -4.18 -14.21 -6.22
N PHE A 38 -4.15 -13.35 -5.21
CA PHE A 38 -5.34 -12.92 -4.49
C PHE A 38 -6.27 -12.11 -5.38
N CYS A 39 -5.73 -11.14 -6.13
CA CYS A 39 -6.49 -10.36 -7.11
C CYS A 39 -7.18 -11.27 -8.12
N ARG A 40 -6.47 -12.25 -8.68
CA ARG A 40 -7.00 -13.15 -9.74
C ARG A 40 -7.87 -14.30 -9.22
N SER A 41 -7.98 -14.46 -7.90
CA SER A 41 -8.82 -15.49 -7.29
C SER A 41 -10.27 -15.33 -7.76
N SER A 42 -10.88 -16.43 -8.22
CA SER A 42 -12.25 -16.43 -8.76
C SER A 42 -13.26 -15.85 -7.76
N TRP A 43 -13.10 -16.14 -6.48
CA TRP A 43 -13.97 -15.61 -5.42
C TRP A 43 -13.87 -14.09 -5.28
N ASN A 44 -12.66 -13.54 -5.27
CA ASN A 44 -12.44 -12.10 -5.19
C ASN A 44 -12.95 -11.36 -6.42
N GLN A 45 -12.68 -11.92 -7.59
CA GLN A 45 -13.17 -11.37 -8.85
C GLN A 45 -14.69 -11.38 -8.90
N PHE A 46 -15.32 -12.47 -8.49
CA PHE A 46 -16.78 -12.56 -8.38
C PHE A 46 -17.35 -11.53 -7.39
N HIS A 47 -16.78 -11.42 -6.18
CA HIS A 47 -17.23 -10.44 -5.19
C HIS A 47 -17.11 -9.00 -5.70
N ARG A 48 -15.99 -8.66 -6.35
CA ARG A 48 -15.81 -7.35 -6.99
C ARG A 48 -16.82 -7.11 -8.11
N TYR A 49 -17.03 -8.10 -8.96
CA TYR A 49 -18.00 -8.01 -10.05
C TYR A 49 -19.42 -7.82 -9.50
N TYR A 50 -19.77 -8.51 -8.41
CA TYR A 50 -21.06 -8.36 -7.75
C TYR A 50 -21.28 -6.94 -7.20
N ILE A 51 -20.28 -6.33 -6.58
CA ILE A 51 -20.40 -4.98 -5.99
C ILE A 51 -20.29 -3.88 -7.05
N TYR A 52 -19.32 -3.98 -7.96
CA TYR A 52 -18.92 -2.90 -8.86
C TYR A 52 -19.25 -3.15 -10.34
N GLY A 53 -19.82 -4.30 -10.69
CA GLY A 53 -20.17 -4.66 -12.06
C GLY A 53 -18.97 -4.93 -12.99
N SER A 54 -17.74 -4.96 -12.46
CA SER A 54 -16.52 -5.09 -13.24
C SER A 54 -15.45 -5.94 -12.55
N MET A 55 -14.66 -6.63 -13.37
CA MET A 55 -13.50 -7.41 -12.92
C MET A 55 -12.33 -6.47 -12.60
N GLN A 56 -11.45 -6.88 -11.69
CA GLN A 56 -10.21 -6.12 -11.42
C GLN A 56 -9.17 -6.35 -12.51
N ASP A 57 -8.51 -5.29 -12.96
CA ASP A 57 -7.23 -5.45 -13.64
C ASP A 57 -6.14 -5.80 -12.62
N CYS A 58 -5.63 -7.03 -12.72
CA CYS A 58 -4.56 -7.56 -11.88
C CYS A 58 -3.16 -7.42 -12.52
N ALA A 59 -3.05 -6.85 -13.72
CA ALA A 59 -1.80 -6.79 -14.48
C ALA A 59 -0.69 -6.07 -13.72
N ILE A 60 -1.03 -5.02 -12.98
CA ILE A 60 -0.09 -4.22 -12.19
C ILE A 60 0.71 -5.05 -11.18
N TYR A 61 0.08 -5.97 -10.44
CA TYR A 61 0.77 -6.82 -9.46
C TYR A 61 1.72 -7.80 -10.14
N PHE A 62 1.36 -8.26 -11.34
CA PHE A 62 2.20 -9.15 -12.12
C PHE A 62 3.40 -8.41 -12.74
N GLN A 63 3.18 -7.17 -13.20
CA GLN A 63 4.25 -6.28 -13.66
C GLN A 63 5.19 -5.95 -12.50
N ALA A 64 4.65 -5.58 -11.33
CA ALA A 64 5.44 -5.33 -10.12
C ALA A 64 6.23 -6.57 -9.67
N PHE A 65 5.66 -7.78 -9.78
CA PHE A 65 6.39 -9.01 -9.53
C PHE A 65 7.60 -9.17 -10.47
N ARG A 66 7.40 -8.98 -11.78
CA ARG A 66 8.50 -9.03 -12.76
C ARG A 66 9.55 -7.96 -12.53
N SER A 67 9.12 -6.73 -12.25
CA SER A 67 9.98 -5.60 -11.91
C SER A 67 10.78 -5.87 -10.64
N CYS A 68 10.18 -6.49 -9.62
CA CYS A 68 10.89 -6.88 -8.40
C CYS A 68 11.99 -7.93 -8.66
N MET A 69 11.71 -8.89 -9.53
CA MET A 69 12.69 -9.91 -9.92
C MET A 69 13.85 -9.28 -10.71
N SER A 70 13.57 -8.42 -11.69
CA SER A 70 14.61 -7.76 -12.50
C SER A 70 15.39 -6.68 -11.74
N TYR A 71 14.77 -6.01 -10.76
CA TYR A 71 15.39 -4.97 -9.94
C TYR A 71 16.63 -5.47 -9.17
N THR A 72 16.70 -6.78 -8.89
CA THR A 72 17.89 -7.39 -8.25
C THR A 72 19.16 -7.19 -9.07
N PHE A 73 19.03 -7.14 -10.40
CA PHE A 73 20.15 -6.99 -11.33
C PHE A 73 20.27 -5.58 -11.88
N THR A 74 19.14 -4.95 -12.23
CA THR A 74 19.14 -3.66 -12.94
C THR A 74 19.13 -2.46 -12.02
N LYS A 75 18.56 -2.60 -10.81
CA LYS A 75 18.22 -1.49 -9.90
C LYS A 75 17.53 -0.32 -10.62
N SER A 76 16.71 -0.64 -11.63
CA SER A 76 16.07 0.35 -12.50
C SER A 76 15.11 1.26 -11.70
N PRO A 77 15.14 2.59 -11.94
CA PRO A 77 14.19 3.52 -11.32
C PRO A 77 12.75 3.26 -11.77
N GLU A 78 12.55 2.80 -13.01
CA GLU A 78 11.23 2.42 -13.55
C GLU A 78 10.67 1.20 -12.82
N ALA A 79 11.52 0.18 -12.61
CA ALA A 79 11.12 -1.01 -11.86
C ALA A 79 10.73 -0.66 -10.42
N LYS A 80 11.43 0.31 -9.81
CA LYS A 80 11.06 0.87 -8.51
C LYS A 80 9.69 1.57 -8.56
N ALA A 81 9.44 2.42 -9.55
CA ALA A 81 8.18 3.13 -9.69
C ALA A 81 6.98 2.18 -9.79
N ILE A 82 7.09 1.14 -10.63
CA ILE A 82 6.03 0.11 -10.78
C ILE A 82 5.77 -0.62 -9.46
N MET A 83 6.83 -0.95 -8.72
CA MET A 83 6.68 -1.58 -7.40
C MET A 83 5.99 -0.67 -6.39
N GLN A 84 6.25 0.64 -6.43
CA GLN A 84 5.61 1.61 -5.53
C GLN A 84 4.13 1.80 -5.86
N GLU A 85 3.79 1.97 -7.14
CA GLU A 85 2.40 2.08 -7.61
C GLU A 85 1.56 0.87 -7.16
N ALA A 86 2.11 -0.34 -7.30
CA ALA A 86 1.42 -1.56 -6.88
C ALA A 86 1.21 -1.66 -5.35
N LEU A 87 2.03 -0.99 -4.55
CA LEU A 87 1.85 -0.92 -3.09
C LEU A 87 0.81 0.15 -2.72
N GLU A 88 0.84 1.30 -3.38
CA GLU A 88 -0.10 2.40 -3.15
C GLU A 88 -1.54 2.02 -3.51
N MET A 89 -1.75 1.21 -4.55
CA MET A 89 -3.09 0.71 -4.88
C MET A 89 -3.69 -0.23 -3.83
N ASP A 90 -2.84 -0.86 -3.02
CA ASP A 90 -3.28 -1.74 -1.94
C ASP A 90 -3.54 -0.99 -0.64
N GLU A 91 -3.12 0.28 -0.53
CA GLU A 91 -3.67 1.20 0.44
C GLU A 91 -5.10 1.53 0.04
N ILE A 92 -5.98 0.55 0.23
CA ILE A 92 -7.42 0.75 0.20
C ILE A 92 -7.69 1.83 1.24
N LYS A 93 -7.86 3.07 0.76
CA LYS A 93 -8.48 4.11 1.54
C LYS A 93 -9.89 3.62 1.78
N PHE A 94 -10.13 3.03 2.96
CA PHE A 94 -11.48 2.91 3.49
C PHE A 94 -11.98 4.32 3.76
N THR A 95 -12.25 5.07 2.69
CA THR A 95 -13.13 6.20 2.73
C THR A 95 -14.52 5.59 2.81
N SER A 96 -14.90 5.09 3.99
CA SER A 96 -16.32 5.07 4.31
C SER A 96 -16.75 6.53 4.17
N SER A 97 -17.26 6.90 3.00
CA SER A 97 -18.08 8.09 2.90
C SER A 97 -19.11 7.96 4.02
N SER A 98 -19.39 9.06 4.70
CA SER A 98 -20.12 9.15 5.96
C SER A 98 -21.60 8.77 5.85
N VAL A 99 -21.93 7.73 5.08
CA VAL A 99 -23.28 7.19 4.86
C VAL A 99 -23.91 6.77 6.19
N TRP A 100 -23.08 6.32 7.15
CA TRP A 100 -23.55 5.89 8.46
C TRP A 100 -23.11 6.88 9.53
N GLU A 101 -24.09 7.56 10.13
CA GLU A 101 -23.89 8.35 11.34
C GLU A 101 -23.88 7.45 12.58
N ARG A 102 -23.00 7.77 13.53
CA ARG A 102 -22.93 7.06 14.81
C ARG A 102 -24.21 7.33 15.61
N ARG A 103 -25.02 6.30 15.85
CA ARG A 103 -26.23 6.41 16.68
C ARG A 103 -25.87 6.63 18.14
N GLU A 104 -26.54 7.58 18.78
CA GLU A 104 -26.38 7.84 20.23
C GLU A 104 -27.31 6.99 21.10
N LYS A 105 -28.46 6.57 20.54
CA LYS A 105 -29.47 5.76 21.24
C LYS A 105 -29.98 4.64 20.33
N PRO A 106 -30.34 3.48 20.90
CA PRO A 106 -31.01 2.43 20.14
C PRO A 106 -32.35 2.93 19.58
N SER A 107 -32.81 2.35 18.47
CA SER A 107 -34.09 2.69 17.86
C SER A 107 -35.24 2.40 18.83
N GLU A 108 -36.29 3.21 18.81
CA GLU A 108 -37.47 3.09 19.69
C GLU A 108 -38.02 1.65 19.80
N HIS A 109 -37.93 0.89 18.70
CA HIS A 109 -38.48 -0.45 18.60
C HIS A 109 -37.54 -1.61 18.99
N TRP A 110 -36.39 -1.32 19.59
CA TRP A 110 -35.33 -2.32 19.81
C TRP A 110 -35.68 -3.46 20.78
N ASN A 111 -36.78 -3.33 21.54
CA ASN A 111 -37.12 -4.19 22.67
C ASN A 111 -38.57 -4.69 22.72
N HIS A 112 -39.36 -4.54 21.65
CA HIS A 112 -40.77 -4.90 21.72
C HIS A 112 -41.05 -6.41 21.81
N ASP A 113 -40.07 -7.28 21.54
CA ASP A 113 -40.24 -8.74 21.53
C ASP A 113 -39.71 -9.45 22.79
N ARG A 114 -39.48 -8.72 23.90
CA ARG A 114 -39.22 -9.35 25.21
C ARG A 114 -40.54 -9.50 25.98
N SER A 115 -41.28 -10.55 25.64
CA SER A 115 -42.42 -11.09 26.41
C SER A 115 -42.27 -12.59 26.59
#